data_AF-V4SRK5-F1
#
_entry.id   AF-V4SRK5-F1
#
_cell.length_a   1.000
_cell.length_b   1.000
_cell.length_c   1.000
_cell.angle_alpha   90.00
_cell.angle_beta   90.00
_cell.angle_gamma   90.00
#
_symmetry.space_group_name_H-M   'P 1'
#
loop_
_entity.id
_entity.type
_entity.pdbx_description
1 polymer ?
#
loop_
_entity_poly.entity_id
_entity_poly.type
_entity_poly.pdbx_seq_one_letter_code
_entity_poly.pdbx_strand_id
1 'polypeptide(L)'
;MSDVPPPQPPKSWIVIREVFEFNLISEFERIRALIDRYPIISMDTEFPGVVVRPDSNIRHRDPAANYNGLKANVDLLNLIQIGLTLSDEEGNLPDLGSGSTYYIWEFNFKDFDIARHAHALDSVELLKRQGIDFEKNREFGIDSVRFAELLMSSGLVLNKDVTWVTFHSAYDFGYLVKCLTQRVLPEKLSEFVTRVGVFFGEKVYDVKHLIRFCTGLYGGLDRVARHWVWSGSLGRATKPDRIAC
;
A
#
# COMPACT_ATOMS: atom_id res chain seq x y z
N MET A 1 0.22 12.46 -51.31
CA MET A 1 -0.31 11.67 -50.19
C MET A 1 0.10 12.42 -48.92
N SER A 2 -0.88 12.93 -48.19
CA SER A 2 -0.66 13.72 -46.97
C SER A 2 -0.22 12.81 -45.83
N ASP A 3 1.00 13.02 -45.34
CA ASP A 3 1.51 12.47 -44.08
C ASP A 3 0.75 13.09 -42.90
N VAL A 4 -0.45 12.57 -42.62
CA VAL A 4 -1.14 12.85 -41.37
C VAL A 4 -0.47 11.99 -40.30
N PRO A 5 0.16 12.58 -39.27
CA PRO A 5 0.70 11.81 -38.16
C PRO A 5 -0.43 10.98 -37.54
N PRO A 6 -0.17 9.73 -37.12
CA PRO A 6 -1.18 8.93 -36.45
C PRO A 6 -1.74 9.72 -35.26
N PRO A 7 -3.07 9.63 -35.00
CA PRO A 7 -3.70 10.35 -33.91
C PRO A 7 -2.97 10.03 -32.60
N GLN A 8 -2.57 11.06 -31.86
CA GLN A 8 -1.97 10.85 -30.56
C GLN A 8 -2.96 10.12 -29.66
N PRO A 9 -2.54 9.11 -28.90
CA PRO A 9 -3.43 8.42 -27.98
C PRO A 9 -4.01 9.43 -26.99
N PRO A 10 -5.30 9.28 -26.61
CA PRO A 10 -5.94 10.19 -25.69
C PRO A 10 -5.15 10.26 -24.38
N LYS A 11 -5.00 11.48 -23.86
CA LYS A 11 -4.27 11.71 -22.61
C LYS A 11 -5.02 11.07 -21.46
N SER A 12 -4.45 10.00 -20.89
CA SER A 12 -4.97 9.33 -19.70
C SER A 12 -4.59 10.08 -18.43
N TRP A 13 -5.50 10.13 -17.46
CA TRP A 13 -5.26 10.74 -16.15
C TRP A 13 -5.41 9.71 -15.03
N ILE A 14 -4.52 9.75 -14.04
CA ILE A 14 -4.67 8.98 -12.80
C ILE A 14 -5.18 9.94 -11.73
N VAL A 15 -6.27 9.56 -11.08
CA VAL A 15 -6.90 10.29 -9.99
C VAL A 15 -6.75 9.48 -8.72
N ILE A 16 -6.05 10.07 -7.74
CA ILE A 16 -5.98 9.54 -6.37
C ILE A 16 -7.27 9.93 -5.66
N ARG A 17 -8.03 8.93 -5.24
CA ARG A 17 -9.24 9.10 -4.44
C ARG A 17 -8.83 9.13 -2.98
N GLU A 18 -8.67 10.33 -2.43
CA GLU A 18 -8.46 10.52 -1.00
C GLU A 18 -9.71 10.05 -0.23
N VAL A 19 -9.52 9.05 0.62
CA VAL A 19 -10.56 8.46 1.46
C VAL A 19 -10.35 8.89 2.91
N PHE A 20 -11.41 9.47 3.46
CA PHE A 20 -11.57 9.95 4.82
C PHE A 20 -12.86 9.34 5.39
N GLU A 21 -13.17 9.61 6.65
CA GLU A 21 -14.32 9.02 7.33
C GLU A 21 -15.66 9.28 6.59
N PHE A 22 -15.83 10.47 6.02
CA PHE A 22 -17.08 10.91 5.39
C PHE A 22 -17.39 10.24 4.04
N ASN A 23 -16.39 9.69 3.33
CA ASN A 23 -16.57 8.98 2.06
C ASN A 23 -16.14 7.50 2.12
N LEU A 24 -15.72 7.00 3.28
CA LEU A 24 -15.24 5.64 3.47
C LEU A 24 -16.19 4.57 2.90
N ILE A 25 -17.48 4.63 3.24
CA ILE A 25 -18.47 3.64 2.81
C ILE A 25 -18.64 3.64 1.29
N SER A 26 -18.79 4.82 0.67
CA SER A 26 -19.04 4.92 -0.77
C SER A 26 -17.82 4.51 -1.60
N GLU A 27 -16.60 4.73 -1.10
CA GLU A 27 -15.39 4.24 -1.76
C GLU A 27 -15.25 2.72 -1.62
N PHE A 28 -15.60 2.12 -0.48
CA PHE A 28 -15.68 0.66 -0.36
C PHE A 28 -16.79 0.03 -1.21
N GLU A 29 -17.92 0.71 -1.44
CA GLU A 29 -18.94 0.27 -2.42
C GLU A 29 -18.36 0.20 -3.84
N ARG A 30 -17.55 1.18 -4.23
CA ARG A 30 -16.87 1.17 -5.54
C ARG A 30 -15.88 0.03 -5.64
N ILE A 31 -15.04 -0.15 -4.64
CA ILE A 31 -14.06 -1.24 -4.60
C ILE A 31 -14.76 -2.60 -4.71
N ARG A 32 -15.85 -2.82 -3.96
CA ARG A 32 -16.66 -4.05 -4.05
C ARG A 32 -17.21 -4.29 -5.47
N ALA A 33 -17.60 -3.24 -6.18
CA ALA A 33 -18.10 -3.36 -7.56
C ALA A 33 -16.97 -3.58 -8.60
N LEU A 34 -15.71 -3.44 -8.20
CA LEU A 34 -14.54 -3.55 -9.08
C LEU A 34 -13.75 -4.83 -8.87
N ILE A 35 -13.74 -5.38 -7.66
CA ILE A 35 -12.79 -6.44 -7.27
C ILE A 35 -12.83 -7.69 -8.17
N ASP A 36 -14.01 -8.07 -8.66
CA ASP A 36 -14.14 -9.23 -9.56
C ASP A 36 -13.54 -8.99 -10.96
N ARG A 37 -13.47 -7.73 -11.40
CA ARG A 37 -12.89 -7.34 -12.70
C ARG A 37 -11.44 -6.91 -12.60
N TYR A 38 -11.04 -6.41 -11.43
CA TYR A 38 -9.69 -5.91 -11.16
C TYR A 38 -9.12 -6.62 -9.91
N PRO A 39 -8.84 -7.93 -9.99
CA PRO A 39 -8.51 -8.76 -8.83
C PRO A 39 -7.04 -8.66 -8.38
N ILE A 40 -6.20 -7.89 -9.07
CA ILE A 40 -4.80 -7.69 -8.70
C ILE A 40 -4.68 -6.40 -7.89
N ILE A 41 -4.17 -6.51 -6.66
CA ILE A 41 -4.11 -5.42 -5.69
C ILE A 41 -2.66 -5.08 -5.39
N SER A 42 -2.27 -3.85 -5.70
CA SER A 42 -1.03 -3.27 -5.21
C SER A 42 -1.28 -2.40 -3.98
N MET A 43 -0.34 -2.46 -3.04
CA MET A 43 -0.46 -1.82 -1.73
C MET A 43 0.84 -1.21 -1.26
N ASP A 44 0.70 -0.11 -0.53
CA ASP A 44 1.76 0.52 0.25
C ASP A 44 1.16 1.15 1.52
N THR A 45 1.97 1.28 2.58
CA THR A 45 1.53 1.90 3.84
C THR A 45 2.48 2.96 4.34
N GLU A 46 1.91 4.03 4.89
CA GLU A 46 2.69 5.07 5.57
C GLU A 46 2.50 4.98 7.08
N PHE A 47 3.61 5.03 7.80
CA PHE A 47 3.66 4.88 9.25
C PHE A 47 4.83 5.70 9.83
N PRO A 48 4.84 6.00 11.15
CA PRO A 48 5.77 6.96 11.73
C PRO A 48 7.19 6.41 11.97
N GLY A 49 7.67 5.55 11.07
CA GLY A 49 9.03 5.01 11.05
C GLY A 49 9.28 3.89 12.04
N VAL A 50 10.53 3.79 12.50
CA VAL A 50 11.03 2.71 13.38
C VAL A 50 11.71 3.33 14.60
N VAL A 51 11.10 3.12 15.76
CA VAL A 51 11.58 3.65 17.06
C VAL A 51 12.23 2.57 17.91
N VAL A 52 11.78 1.32 17.81
CA VAL A 52 12.43 0.17 18.48
C VAL A 52 13.44 -0.43 17.52
N ARG A 53 14.73 -0.31 17.85
CA ARG A 53 15.82 -0.82 17.02
C ARG A 53 16.44 -2.03 17.70
N PRO A 54 16.37 -3.24 17.10
CA PRO A 54 17.12 -4.38 17.61
C PRO A 54 18.62 -4.13 17.45
N ASP A 55 19.41 -4.71 18.36
CA ASP A 55 20.87 -4.65 18.34
C ASP A 55 21.42 -5.04 16.96
N SER A 56 22.32 -4.22 16.44
CA SER A 56 22.81 -4.27 15.05
C SER A 56 23.47 -5.61 14.70
N ASN A 57 24.02 -6.32 15.68
CA ASN A 57 24.72 -7.59 15.50
C ASN A 57 23.80 -8.78 15.11
N ILE A 58 22.47 -8.65 15.28
CA ILE A 58 21.50 -9.75 15.08
C ILE A 58 20.80 -9.65 13.71
N ARG A 59 20.83 -8.47 13.08
CA ARG A 59 19.94 -8.06 11.97
C ARG A 59 20.03 -8.85 10.66
N HIS A 60 21.13 -9.53 10.40
CA HIS A 60 21.40 -10.02 9.04
C HIS A 60 21.22 -11.52 8.84
N ARG A 61 20.88 -12.30 9.87
CA ARG A 61 20.80 -13.76 9.73
C ARG A 61 19.63 -14.47 10.40
N ASP A 62 18.86 -13.83 11.28
CA ASP A 62 17.74 -14.47 11.95
C ASP A 62 16.37 -13.85 11.57
N PRO A 63 15.54 -14.56 10.78
CA PRO A 63 14.18 -14.14 10.46
C PRO A 63 13.31 -13.89 11.70
N ALA A 64 13.49 -14.66 12.78
CA ALA A 64 12.70 -14.48 14.00
C ALA A 64 13.06 -13.17 14.71
N ALA A 65 14.35 -12.85 14.82
CA ALA A 65 14.79 -11.56 15.36
C ALA A 65 14.31 -10.36 14.51
N ASN A 66 14.33 -10.48 13.18
CA ASN A 66 13.81 -9.45 12.29
C ASN A 66 12.29 -9.25 12.50
N TYR A 67 11.55 -10.35 12.63
CA TYR A 67 10.12 -10.30 12.95
C TYR A 67 9.86 -9.66 14.31
N ASN A 68 10.64 -9.99 15.34
CA ASN A 68 10.48 -9.37 16.67
C ASN A 68 10.67 -7.86 16.63
N GLY A 69 11.65 -7.38 15.85
CA GLY A 69 11.85 -5.95 15.61
C GLY A 69 10.65 -5.30 14.91
N LEU A 70 10.12 -5.95 13.86
CA LEU A 70 8.91 -5.51 13.17
C LEU A 70 7.71 -5.45 14.11
N LYS A 71 7.43 -6.55 14.82
CA LYS A 71 6.33 -6.67 15.78
C LYS A 71 6.38 -5.58 16.83
N ALA A 72 7.54 -5.35 17.45
CA ALA A 72 7.69 -4.31 18.46
C ALA A 72 7.33 -2.91 17.95
N ASN A 73 7.67 -2.60 16.69
CA ASN A 73 7.31 -1.31 16.09
C ASN A 73 5.84 -1.26 15.67
N VAL A 74 5.34 -2.28 14.99
CA VAL A 74 3.94 -2.31 14.53
C VAL A 74 2.98 -2.27 15.70
N ASP A 75 3.25 -3.00 16.79
CA ASP A 75 2.40 -2.99 17.99
C ASP A 75 2.39 -1.62 18.67
N LEU A 76 3.56 -0.96 18.75
CA LEU A 76 3.74 0.32 19.42
C LEU A 76 3.22 1.53 18.62
N LEU A 77 3.34 1.47 17.29
CA LEU A 77 3.09 2.61 16.40
C LEU A 77 1.72 2.50 15.70
N ASN A 78 1.26 3.63 15.17
CA ASN A 78 -0.03 3.73 14.49
C ASN A 78 0.15 3.91 12.99
N LEU A 79 -0.74 3.28 12.23
CA LEU A 79 -0.85 3.45 10.79
C LEU A 79 -1.31 4.88 10.47
N ILE A 80 -0.77 5.48 9.42
CA ILE A 80 -1.13 6.84 8.97
C ILE A 80 -1.92 6.79 7.68
N GLN A 81 -1.49 5.95 6.73
CA GLN A 81 -2.09 5.89 5.41
C GLN A 81 -1.98 4.48 4.79
N ILE A 82 -2.95 4.11 3.95
CA ILE A 82 -2.84 2.95 3.04
C ILE A 82 -3.13 3.42 1.62
N GLY A 83 -2.22 3.13 0.70
CA GLY A 83 -2.49 3.19 -0.73
C GLY A 83 -2.99 1.85 -1.25
N LEU A 84 -4.07 1.85 -2.03
CA LEU A 84 -4.55 0.68 -2.78
C LEU A 84 -4.70 1.00 -4.26
N THR A 85 -4.16 0.13 -5.09
CA THR A 85 -4.32 0.16 -6.55
C THR A 85 -4.90 -1.18 -6.99
N LEU A 86 -5.99 -1.14 -7.75
CA LEU A 86 -6.62 -2.32 -8.36
C LEU A 86 -6.20 -2.37 -9.83
N SER A 87 -5.92 -3.56 -10.36
CA SER A 87 -5.74 -3.78 -11.79
C SER A 87 -6.32 -5.12 -12.26
N ASP A 88 -6.59 -5.22 -13.56
CA ASP A 88 -6.89 -6.50 -14.23
C ASP A 88 -5.59 -7.28 -14.53
N GLU A 89 -5.72 -8.42 -15.19
CA GLU A 89 -4.59 -9.32 -15.52
C GLU A 89 -3.60 -8.69 -16.52
N GLU A 90 -4.07 -7.74 -17.32
CA GLU A 90 -3.27 -6.96 -18.27
C GLU A 90 -2.65 -5.70 -17.63
N GLY A 91 -2.97 -5.40 -16.37
CA GLY A 91 -2.47 -4.24 -15.64
C GLY A 91 -3.25 -2.94 -15.90
N ASN A 92 -4.44 -2.99 -16.50
CA ASN A 92 -5.29 -1.82 -16.66
C ASN A 92 -5.94 -1.45 -15.33
N LEU A 93 -6.03 -0.15 -15.08
CA LEU A 93 -6.64 0.41 -13.88
C LEU A 93 -8.16 0.60 -14.07
N PRO A 94 -8.96 0.61 -12.99
CA PRO A 94 -10.36 0.97 -13.04
C PRO A 94 -10.59 2.36 -13.64
N ASP A 95 -11.42 2.44 -14.67
CA ASP A 95 -11.76 3.70 -15.34
C ASP A 95 -13.12 4.29 -14.93
N LEU A 96 -13.89 3.55 -14.12
CA LEU A 96 -15.26 3.84 -13.71
C LEU A 96 -16.19 4.22 -14.89
N GLY A 97 -15.95 3.68 -16.08
CA GLY A 97 -16.70 3.97 -17.30
C GLY A 97 -16.31 5.26 -18.02
N SER A 98 -15.21 5.91 -17.64
CA SER A 98 -14.74 7.16 -18.25
C SER A 98 -13.87 6.96 -19.50
N GLY A 99 -13.29 5.77 -19.70
CA GLY A 99 -12.37 5.44 -20.79
C GLY A 99 -11.07 6.26 -20.88
N SER A 100 -10.83 7.17 -19.94
CA SER A 100 -9.72 8.14 -20.01
C SER A 100 -9.20 8.60 -18.64
N THR A 101 -9.93 8.33 -17.57
CA THR A 101 -9.54 8.64 -16.19
C THR A 101 -9.51 7.35 -15.39
N TYR A 102 -8.40 7.11 -14.72
CA TYR A 102 -8.14 5.92 -13.94
C TYR A 102 -8.06 6.26 -12.46
N TYR A 103 -8.43 5.32 -11.59
CA TYR A 103 -8.59 5.61 -10.16
C TYR A 103 -7.77 4.67 -9.29
N ILE A 104 -7.09 5.26 -8.30
CA ILE A 104 -6.43 4.58 -7.19
C ILE A 104 -6.89 5.20 -5.87
N TRP A 105 -6.72 4.50 -4.75
CA TRP A 105 -7.27 4.91 -3.46
C TRP A 105 -6.17 5.19 -2.45
N GLU A 106 -6.38 6.23 -1.65
CA GLU A 106 -5.49 6.62 -0.55
C GLU A 106 -6.35 6.79 0.72
N PHE A 107 -6.27 5.84 1.65
CA PHE A 107 -7.01 5.85 2.91
C PHE A 107 -6.21 6.55 3.99
N ASN A 108 -6.77 7.59 4.59
CA ASN A 108 -6.12 8.45 5.58
C ASN A 108 -6.69 8.18 6.98
N PHE A 109 -5.83 7.83 7.95
CA PHE A 109 -6.25 7.38 9.28
C PHE A 109 -6.09 8.45 10.36
N LYS A 110 -7.01 8.48 11.33
CA LYS A 110 -6.96 9.41 12.47
C LYS A 110 -6.20 8.85 13.69
N ASP A 111 -5.83 7.57 13.66
CA ASP A 111 -5.22 6.84 14.77
C ASP A 111 -3.87 7.43 15.23
N PHE A 112 -3.17 8.16 14.35
CA PHE A 112 -1.90 8.79 14.67
C PHE A 112 -2.04 10.29 14.98
N ASP A 113 -1.85 10.62 16.26
CA ASP A 113 -1.61 11.98 16.76
C ASP A 113 -0.12 12.22 17.08
N ILE A 114 0.51 13.17 16.36
CA ILE A 114 1.92 13.58 16.54
C ILE A 114 2.21 14.01 17.98
N ALA A 115 1.28 14.70 18.64
CA ALA A 115 1.51 15.25 19.97
C ALA A 115 1.51 14.19 21.08
N ARG A 116 0.99 12.99 20.78
CA ARG A 116 0.73 11.94 21.79
C ARG A 116 1.50 10.67 21.55
N HIS A 117 1.73 10.29 20.30
CA HIS A 117 2.25 8.97 19.96
C HIS A 117 3.74 8.98 19.67
N ALA A 118 4.38 7.85 19.97
CA ALA A 118 5.78 7.61 19.60
C ALA A 118 5.93 7.66 18.07
N HIS A 119 7.05 8.22 17.62
CA HIS A 119 7.39 8.32 16.20
C HIS A 119 8.89 8.62 16.01
N ALA A 120 9.41 8.28 14.84
CA ALA A 120 10.70 8.78 14.39
C ALA A 120 10.53 10.19 13.80
N LEU A 121 11.28 11.17 14.32
CA LEU A 121 11.19 12.57 13.89
C LEU A 121 11.45 12.73 12.38
N ASP A 122 12.50 12.08 11.88
CA ASP A 122 12.87 12.13 10.46
C ASP A 122 11.75 11.56 9.56
N SER A 123 11.06 10.51 10.01
CA SER A 123 9.94 9.92 9.28
C SER A 123 8.75 10.87 9.23
N VAL A 124 8.36 11.47 10.34
CA VAL A 124 7.24 12.44 10.35
C VAL A 124 7.57 13.67 9.50
N GLU A 125 8.79 14.18 9.55
CA GLU A 125 9.22 15.31 8.73
C GLU A 125 9.21 14.96 7.22
N LEU A 126 9.64 13.76 6.86
CA LEU A 126 9.56 13.27 5.48
C LEU A 126 8.11 13.20 5.00
N LEU A 127 7.22 12.61 5.80
CA LEU A 127 5.80 12.47 5.47
C LEU A 127 5.12 13.84 5.30
N LYS A 128 5.46 14.83 6.14
CA LYS A 128 5.00 16.23 5.97
C LYS A 128 5.46 16.83 4.64
N ARG A 129 6.69 16.54 4.20
CA ARG A 129 7.23 17.04 2.92
C ARG A 129 6.57 16.37 1.71
N GLN A 130 6.23 15.09 1.83
CA GLN A 130 5.39 14.36 0.85
C GLN A 130 3.94 14.84 0.90
N GLY A 131 3.58 15.54 1.98
CA GLY A 131 2.39 16.37 2.10
C GLY A 131 1.26 15.70 2.88
N ILE A 132 1.56 14.71 3.71
CA ILE A 132 0.61 14.24 4.72
C ILE A 132 0.21 15.40 5.62
N ASP A 133 -1.09 15.67 5.65
CA ASP A 133 -1.70 16.65 6.54
C ASP A 133 -2.21 15.94 7.80
N PHE A 134 -1.36 15.92 8.83
CA PHE A 134 -1.66 15.25 10.09
C PHE A 134 -2.83 15.89 10.86
N GLU A 135 -3.09 17.18 10.66
CA GLU A 135 -4.21 17.85 11.31
C GLU A 135 -5.52 17.43 10.62
N LYS A 136 -5.54 17.43 9.28
CA LYS A 136 -6.66 16.89 8.48
C LYS A 136 -6.92 15.42 8.81
N ASN A 137 -5.88 14.60 8.95
CA ASN A 137 -6.00 13.20 9.35
C ASN A 137 -6.61 13.06 10.76
N ARG A 138 -6.19 13.87 11.73
CA ARG A 138 -6.76 13.83 13.08
C ARG A 138 -8.24 14.23 13.10
N GLU A 139 -8.64 15.21 12.28
CA GLU A 139 -10.00 15.75 12.26
C GLU A 139 -10.97 14.90 11.43
N PHE A 140 -10.55 14.44 10.25
CA PHE A 140 -11.41 13.79 9.26
C PHE A 140 -11.01 12.35 8.93
N GLY A 141 -9.88 11.88 9.45
CA GLY A 141 -9.33 10.56 9.15
C GLY A 141 -10.23 9.42 9.60
N ILE A 142 -10.01 8.30 8.95
CA ILE A 142 -10.72 7.05 9.16
C ILE A 142 -10.33 6.47 10.51
N ASP A 143 -11.32 5.92 11.21
CA ASP A 143 -11.07 5.02 12.33
C ASP A 143 -10.63 3.64 11.81
N SER A 144 -9.43 3.18 12.18
CA SER A 144 -8.90 1.91 11.66
C SER A 144 -9.78 0.69 11.95
N VAL A 145 -10.61 0.72 13.01
CA VAL A 145 -11.60 -0.32 13.29
C VAL A 145 -12.67 -0.37 12.20
N ARG A 146 -13.21 0.78 11.82
CA ARG A 146 -14.24 0.87 10.76
C ARG A 146 -13.68 0.48 9.40
N PHE A 147 -12.43 0.85 9.11
CA PHE A 147 -11.74 0.39 7.92
C PHE A 147 -11.62 -1.15 7.90
N ALA A 148 -11.22 -1.76 9.01
CA ALA A 148 -11.08 -3.22 9.11
C ALA A 148 -12.41 -3.96 8.85
N GLU A 149 -13.53 -3.46 9.40
CA GLU A 149 -14.86 -4.04 9.19
C GLU A 149 -15.27 -4.02 7.71
N LEU A 150 -15.03 -2.90 7.02
CA LEU A 150 -15.34 -2.76 5.60
C LEU A 150 -14.38 -3.56 4.72
N LEU A 151 -13.09 -3.60 5.07
CA LEU A 151 -12.10 -4.42 4.39
C LEU A 151 -12.49 -5.90 4.45
N MET A 152 -12.90 -6.39 5.63
CA MET A 152 -13.32 -7.78 5.84
C MET A 152 -14.52 -8.20 4.96
N SER A 153 -15.40 -7.26 4.62
CA SER A 153 -16.59 -7.49 3.80
C SER A 153 -16.46 -6.99 2.35
N SER A 154 -15.27 -6.55 1.95
CA SER A 154 -15.03 -5.95 0.63
C SER A 154 -14.74 -6.94 -0.49
N GLY A 155 -14.36 -8.17 -0.15
CA GLY A 155 -13.82 -9.15 -1.11
C GLY A 155 -12.32 -8.97 -1.42
N LEU A 156 -11.64 -7.97 -0.87
CA LEU A 156 -10.18 -7.81 -1.00
C LEU A 156 -9.37 -8.84 -0.19
N VAL A 157 -9.91 -9.23 0.96
CA VAL A 157 -9.31 -10.21 1.88
C VAL A 157 -10.23 -11.43 2.00
N LEU A 158 -9.68 -12.56 2.45
CA LEU A 158 -10.37 -13.85 2.53
C LEU A 158 -10.93 -14.30 1.16
N ASN A 159 -10.29 -13.85 0.07
CA ASN A 159 -10.70 -14.13 -1.30
C ASN A 159 -9.52 -14.74 -2.07
N LYS A 160 -9.66 -16.00 -2.49
CA LYS A 160 -8.64 -16.77 -3.22
C LYS A 160 -8.42 -16.30 -4.66
N ASP A 161 -9.37 -15.53 -5.20
CA ASP A 161 -9.32 -15.04 -6.57
C ASP A 161 -8.50 -13.75 -6.66
N VAL A 162 -8.29 -13.07 -5.52
CA VAL A 162 -7.46 -11.87 -5.40
C VAL A 162 -5.97 -12.21 -5.37
N THR A 163 -5.17 -11.36 -6.02
CA THR A 163 -3.71 -11.42 -6.01
C THR A 163 -3.14 -10.15 -5.39
N TRP A 164 -2.23 -10.28 -4.44
CA TRP A 164 -1.55 -9.17 -3.79
C TRP A 164 -0.15 -8.98 -4.36
N VAL A 165 0.15 -7.78 -4.85
CA VAL A 165 1.46 -7.37 -5.36
C VAL A 165 1.98 -6.25 -4.47
N THR A 166 3.20 -6.38 -3.96
CA THR A 166 3.72 -5.47 -2.93
C THR A 166 5.20 -5.21 -3.13
N PHE A 167 5.78 -4.25 -2.41
CA PHE A 167 7.21 -3.98 -2.46
C PHE A 167 7.80 -3.86 -1.06
N HIS A 168 8.57 -4.86 -0.62
CA HIS A 168 9.23 -4.86 0.68
C HIS A 168 8.26 -4.80 1.87
N SER A 169 7.23 -5.64 1.83
CA SER A 169 5.94 -5.37 2.47
C SER A 169 5.73 -5.98 3.85
N ALA A 170 6.81 -6.35 4.51
CA ALA A 170 6.72 -6.96 5.83
C ALA A 170 5.95 -6.06 6.81
N TYR A 171 6.25 -4.76 6.84
CA TYR A 171 5.56 -3.79 7.69
C TYR A 171 4.12 -3.55 7.23
N ASP A 172 3.85 -3.48 5.93
CA ASP A 172 2.51 -3.28 5.37
C ASP A 172 1.54 -4.38 5.83
N PHE A 173 1.94 -5.65 5.66
CA PHE A 173 1.17 -6.77 6.16
C PHE A 173 1.11 -6.80 7.70
N GLY A 174 2.16 -6.35 8.38
CA GLY A 174 2.15 -6.14 9.82
C GLY A 174 0.99 -5.22 10.25
N TYR A 175 0.92 -4.02 9.67
CA TYR A 175 -0.13 -3.07 10.00
C TYR A 175 -1.51 -3.57 9.66
N LEU A 176 -1.69 -4.25 8.54
CA LEU A 176 -3.00 -4.79 8.19
C LEU A 176 -3.44 -5.99 9.00
N VAL A 177 -2.52 -6.88 9.38
CA VAL A 177 -2.87 -7.96 10.32
C VAL A 177 -3.25 -7.36 11.67
N LYS A 178 -2.52 -6.35 12.16
CA LYS A 178 -2.90 -5.61 13.39
C LYS A 178 -4.29 -4.99 13.23
N CYS A 179 -4.55 -4.32 12.12
CA CYS A 179 -5.82 -3.66 11.80
C CYS A 179 -6.98 -4.68 11.71
N LEU A 180 -6.84 -5.75 10.92
CA LEU A 180 -7.91 -6.76 10.75
C LEU A 180 -8.19 -7.54 12.03
N THR A 181 -7.19 -7.74 12.88
CA THR A 181 -7.33 -8.55 14.11
C THR A 181 -7.65 -7.72 15.34
N GLN A 182 -7.45 -6.41 15.30
CA GLN A 182 -7.60 -5.50 16.43
C GLN A 182 -6.83 -5.97 17.67
N ARG A 183 -5.67 -6.58 17.44
CA ARG A 183 -4.79 -7.17 18.45
C ARG A 183 -3.34 -6.89 18.10
N VAL A 184 -2.48 -6.99 19.12
CA VAL A 184 -1.03 -7.09 18.89
C VAL A 184 -0.70 -8.26 17.98
N LEU A 185 0.39 -8.15 17.23
CA LEU A 185 0.84 -9.20 16.32
C LEU A 185 1.21 -10.49 17.08
N PRO A 186 1.11 -11.67 16.44
CA PRO A 186 1.46 -12.94 17.07
C PRO A 186 2.89 -12.98 17.63
N GLU A 187 3.12 -13.75 18.70
CA GLU A 187 4.47 -13.85 19.27
C GLU A 187 5.45 -14.59 18.34
N LYS A 188 4.95 -15.53 17.54
CA LYS A 188 5.79 -16.32 16.62
C LYS A 188 5.61 -15.88 15.18
N LEU A 189 6.73 -15.77 14.46
CA LEU A 189 6.75 -15.50 13.02
C LEU A 189 5.87 -16.48 12.23
N SER A 190 5.88 -17.77 12.57
CA SER A 190 5.05 -18.78 11.90
C SER A 190 3.55 -18.50 12.02
N GLU A 191 3.10 -18.02 13.18
CA GLU A 191 1.70 -17.66 13.41
C GLU A 191 1.33 -16.38 12.65
N PHE A 192 2.26 -15.42 12.56
CA PHE A 192 2.08 -14.24 11.72
C PHE A 192 1.94 -14.60 10.25
N VAL A 193 2.85 -15.41 9.70
CA VAL A 193 2.78 -15.88 8.31
C VAL A 193 1.47 -16.65 8.06
N THR A 194 1.02 -17.44 9.03
CA THR A 194 -0.28 -18.12 8.95
C THR A 194 -1.43 -17.11 8.84
N ARG A 195 -1.42 -16.03 9.62
CA ARG A 195 -2.44 -14.97 9.52
C ARG A 195 -2.40 -14.25 8.18
N VAL A 196 -1.21 -13.98 7.65
CA VAL A 196 -1.06 -13.40 6.32
C VAL A 196 -1.69 -14.33 5.27
N GLY A 197 -1.39 -15.63 5.31
CA GLY A 197 -1.98 -16.61 4.40
C GLY A 197 -3.51 -16.73 4.53
N VAL A 198 -4.04 -16.63 5.75
CA VAL A 198 -5.49 -16.64 5.98
C VAL A 198 -6.15 -15.41 5.33
N PHE A 199 -5.68 -14.20 5.64
CA PHE A 199 -6.34 -12.97 5.18
C PHE A 199 -6.06 -12.65 3.70
N PHE A 200 -4.86 -12.90 3.20
CA PHE A 200 -4.42 -12.44 1.88
C PHE A 200 -4.25 -13.58 0.87
N GLY A 201 -4.46 -14.82 1.29
CA GLY A 201 -4.35 -16.00 0.43
C GLY A 201 -2.90 -16.35 0.08
N GLU A 202 -2.76 -17.23 -0.91
CA GLU A 202 -1.44 -17.74 -1.35
C GLU A 202 -0.81 -16.89 -2.46
N LYS A 203 -1.61 -16.08 -3.16
CA LYS A 203 -1.17 -15.25 -4.29
C LYS A 203 -0.60 -13.91 -3.81
N VAL A 204 0.48 -13.97 -3.05
CA VAL A 204 1.19 -12.79 -2.53
C VAL A 204 2.58 -12.71 -3.15
N TYR A 205 2.85 -11.62 -3.85
CA TYR A 205 4.09 -11.38 -4.56
C TYR A 205 4.78 -10.12 -4.03
N ASP A 206 5.94 -10.30 -3.37
CA ASP A 206 6.80 -9.18 -2.99
C ASP A 206 7.82 -8.92 -4.11
N VAL A 207 7.62 -7.84 -4.86
CA VAL A 207 8.48 -7.42 -5.97
C VAL A 207 9.92 -7.21 -5.51
N LYS A 208 10.14 -6.70 -4.29
CA LYS A 208 11.49 -6.53 -3.72
C LYS A 208 12.19 -7.88 -3.54
N HIS A 209 11.43 -8.92 -3.19
CA HIS A 209 11.95 -10.28 -3.14
C HIS A 209 12.23 -10.82 -4.55
N LEU A 210 11.27 -10.66 -5.47
CA LEU A 210 11.38 -11.17 -6.85
C LEU A 210 12.57 -10.60 -7.62
N ILE A 211 12.85 -9.29 -7.50
CA ILE A 211 13.98 -8.67 -8.22
C ILE A 211 15.34 -9.24 -7.83
N ARG A 212 15.47 -9.94 -6.68
CA ARG A 212 16.71 -10.62 -6.30
C ARG A 212 17.09 -11.75 -7.26
N PHE A 213 16.12 -12.24 -8.03
CA PHE A 213 16.30 -13.28 -9.03
C PHE A 213 16.39 -12.72 -10.46
N CYS A 214 16.33 -11.39 -10.62
CA CYS A 214 16.43 -10.71 -11.91
C CYS A 214 17.80 -10.04 -12.05
N THR A 215 18.58 -10.45 -13.05
CA THR A 215 19.87 -9.81 -13.35
C THR A 215 19.68 -8.34 -13.75
N GLY A 216 20.33 -7.42 -13.04
CA GLY A 216 20.31 -5.99 -13.36
C GLY A 216 19.28 -5.16 -12.61
N LEU A 217 18.34 -5.77 -11.86
CA LEU A 217 17.35 -5.07 -11.06
C LEU A 217 17.74 -5.01 -9.57
N TYR A 218 17.86 -3.80 -9.02
CA TYR A 218 18.21 -3.58 -7.61
C TYR A 218 17.81 -2.17 -7.14
N GLY A 219 17.85 -1.95 -5.82
CA GLY A 219 17.52 -0.67 -5.19
C GLY A 219 16.07 -0.56 -4.70
N GLY A 220 15.64 0.64 -4.33
CA GLY A 220 14.26 0.95 -3.94
C GLY A 220 13.31 1.06 -5.14
N LEU A 221 12.02 1.22 -4.86
CA LEU A 221 10.96 1.21 -5.86
C LEU A 221 11.21 2.21 -7.00
N ASP A 222 11.58 3.46 -6.68
CA ASP A 222 11.91 4.49 -7.68
C ASP A 222 12.98 4.07 -8.69
N ARG A 223 13.97 3.30 -8.22
CA ARG A 223 15.06 2.83 -9.07
C ARG A 223 14.58 1.70 -9.98
N VAL A 224 13.80 0.79 -9.43
CA VAL A 224 13.19 -0.30 -10.19
C VAL A 224 12.27 0.29 -11.26
N ALA A 225 11.34 1.18 -10.88
CA ALA A 225 10.42 1.85 -11.80
C ALA A 225 11.13 2.56 -12.96
N ARG A 226 12.22 3.30 -12.69
CA ARG A 226 13.02 3.94 -13.74
C ARG A 226 13.64 2.96 -14.74
N HIS A 227 13.96 1.74 -14.32
CA HIS A 227 14.47 0.72 -15.23
C HIS A 227 13.39 0.28 -16.23
N TRP A 228 12.14 0.18 -15.79
CA TRP A 228 10.99 -0.25 -16.61
C TRP A 228 10.42 0.87 -17.49
N VAL A 229 10.43 2.12 -17.04
CA VAL A 229 9.99 3.28 -17.85
C VAL A 229 10.82 3.45 -19.12
N TRP A 230 12.11 3.05 -19.10
CA TRP A 230 12.98 3.10 -20.27
C TRP A 230 12.76 1.95 -21.26
N SER A 231 12.10 0.86 -20.86
CA SER A 231 11.74 -0.27 -21.75
C SER A 231 10.36 -0.15 -22.41
N GLY A 232 9.62 0.94 -22.15
CA GLY A 232 8.35 1.28 -22.79
C GLY A 232 7.11 0.89 -21.97
N SER A 233 6.06 1.73 -22.04
CA SER A 233 4.64 1.48 -21.66
C SER A 233 4.02 2.11 -20.41
N LEU A 234 4.55 3.18 -19.78
CA LEU A 234 3.73 3.95 -18.83
C LEU A 234 3.79 5.46 -19.06
N GLY A 235 2.59 6.07 -19.18
CA GLY A 235 2.39 7.51 -19.30
C GLY A 235 2.90 8.26 -18.06
N ARG A 236 3.34 9.50 -18.26
CA ARG A 236 3.86 10.36 -17.19
C ARG A 236 2.76 10.65 -16.16
N ALA A 237 2.91 10.14 -14.94
CA ALA A 237 2.21 10.66 -13.78
C ALA A 237 2.73 12.08 -13.48
N THR A 238 1.87 13.09 -13.55
CA THR A 238 2.23 14.47 -13.20
C THR A 238 2.06 14.68 -11.69
N LYS A 239 2.98 14.12 -10.91
CA LYS A 239 3.49 14.57 -9.59
C LYS A 239 4.35 13.44 -8.98
N PRO A 240 5.64 13.64 -8.69
CA PRO A 240 6.51 12.58 -8.17
C PRO A 240 6.33 12.23 -6.69
N ASP A 241 5.46 12.91 -5.93
CA ASP A 241 5.60 12.93 -4.47
C ASP A 241 4.49 12.26 -3.67
N ARG A 242 3.50 11.62 -4.33
CA ARG A 242 2.47 10.84 -3.62
C ARG A 242 2.08 9.59 -4.39
N ILE A 243 2.32 8.46 -3.72
CA ILE A 243 1.81 7.11 -3.95
C ILE A 243 1.57 6.77 -5.43
N ALA A 244 2.55 6.09 -6.01
CA ALA A 244 2.33 5.15 -7.09
C ALA A 244 3.11 3.88 -6.74
N CYS A 245 2.38 2.80 -6.44
CA CYS A 245 2.93 1.45 -6.54
C CYS A 245 3.27 1.14 -8.00
#